data_AF-A0A919BZM4-F1
#
_entry.id   AF-A0A919BZM4-F1
#
_cell.length_a   1.000
_cell.length_b   1.000
_cell.length_c   1.000
_cell.angle_alpha   90.00
_cell.angle_beta   90.00
_cell.angle_gamma   90.00
#
_symmetry.space_group_name_H-M   'P 1'
#
loop_
_entity.id
_entity.type
_entity.pdbx_description
1 polymer ?
#
loop_
_entity_poly.entity_id
_entity_poly.type
_entity_poly.pdbx_seq_one_letter_code
_entity_poly.pdbx_strand_id
1 'polypeptide(L)'
;MGAKLWWLAAVAVAAVLVFAVCATLLHGKEGVGIVVIVSERGWDVTRLRALRADALERHPSCFTVNVSELLGRDNRSEQQDAGNSFDRVRFAHRLIQARILEAEQPYEHVSLYVTARHHDAYLLGDLLRDQRHTSLRLIRQSHEDGVGIFEALRLHSGLTRQPDVQDVRTLREVLVRDPETEGPEWHAFTGPDAGARRMALILPMAGHLAGTREKALAAARDGRHDEYVLPGNPAAREHCVGALVFATRSGNIPDRREVYEALIRYVHHHWHLKMTEMLAAKGTALRGWVFTDGPTEIALALGHLLGRQSDLVPWRRPTGG
;
A
#
# COMPACT_ATOMS: atom_id res chain seq x y z
N MET A 1 -48.49 -45.46 9.90
CA MET A 1 -48.35 -44.18 9.16
C MET A 1 -47.18 -43.30 9.63
N GLY A 2 -46.75 -43.34 10.90
CA GLY A 2 -45.66 -42.48 11.41
C GLY A 2 -44.26 -42.67 10.80
N ALA A 3 -43.90 -43.89 10.39
CA ALA A 3 -42.57 -44.16 9.83
C ALA A 3 -42.29 -43.47 8.47
N LYS A 4 -43.34 -43.27 7.64
CA LYS A 4 -43.19 -42.60 6.33
C LYS A 4 -42.98 -41.09 6.47
N LEU A 5 -43.63 -40.47 7.46
CA LEU A 5 -43.46 -39.04 7.75
C LEU A 5 -42.06 -38.74 8.30
N TRP A 6 -41.52 -39.62 9.13
CA TRP A 6 -40.18 -39.46 9.69
C TRP A 6 -39.06 -39.57 8.62
N TRP A 7 -39.21 -40.51 7.68
CA TRP A 7 -38.28 -40.63 6.55
C TRP A 7 -38.32 -39.41 5.63
N LEU A 8 -39.51 -38.90 5.31
CA LEU A 8 -39.66 -37.68 4.50
C LEU A 8 -39.04 -36.45 5.18
N ALA A 9 -39.21 -36.33 6.50
CA ALA A 9 -38.58 -35.25 7.26
C ALA A 9 -37.04 -35.37 7.25
N ALA A 10 -36.49 -36.57 7.42
CA ALA A 10 -35.04 -36.80 7.36
C ALA A 10 -34.46 -36.44 5.98
N VAL A 11 -35.14 -36.81 4.90
CA VAL A 11 -34.70 -36.48 3.53
C VAL A 11 -34.79 -34.98 3.26
N ALA A 12 -35.84 -34.31 3.74
CA ALA A 12 -35.97 -32.85 3.60
C ALA A 12 -34.85 -32.11 4.35
N VAL A 13 -34.53 -32.52 5.58
CA VAL A 13 -33.41 -31.93 6.36
C VAL A 13 -32.07 -32.17 5.67
N ALA A 14 -31.82 -33.38 5.17
CA ALA A 14 -30.60 -33.68 4.42
C ALA A 14 -30.47 -32.83 3.14
N ALA A 15 -31.57 -32.65 2.39
CA ALA A 15 -31.58 -31.82 1.20
C ALA A 15 -31.31 -30.33 1.52
N VAL A 16 -31.88 -29.80 2.61
CA VAL A 16 -31.62 -28.44 3.07
C VAL A 16 -30.16 -28.27 3.52
N LEU A 17 -29.59 -29.24 4.24
CA LEU A 17 -28.18 -29.23 4.63
C LEU A 17 -27.25 -29.23 3.41
N VAL A 18 -27.50 -30.11 2.44
CA VAL A 18 -26.73 -30.15 1.19
C VAL A 18 -26.86 -28.84 0.44
N PHE A 19 -28.08 -28.29 0.33
CA PHE A 19 -28.28 -27.00 -0.34
C PHE A 19 -27.59 -25.85 0.41
N ALA A 20 -27.65 -25.81 1.73
CA ALA A 20 -26.98 -24.79 2.55
C ALA A 20 -25.45 -24.88 2.41
N VAL A 21 -24.88 -26.09 2.39
CA VAL A 21 -23.44 -26.34 2.18
C VAL A 21 -23.04 -25.96 0.75
N CYS A 22 -23.79 -26.38 -0.26
CA CYS A 22 -23.54 -26.00 -1.65
C CYS A 22 -23.68 -24.48 -1.85
N ALA A 23 -24.68 -23.85 -1.26
CA ALA A 23 -24.89 -22.42 -1.33
C ALA A 23 -23.76 -21.66 -0.64
N THR A 24 -23.27 -22.09 0.53
CA THR A 24 -22.12 -21.46 1.20
C THR A 24 -20.82 -21.67 0.43
N LEU A 25 -20.61 -22.85 -0.18
CA LEU A 25 -19.43 -23.10 -1.02
C LEU A 25 -19.45 -22.33 -2.34
N LEU A 26 -20.64 -22.11 -2.93
CA LEU A 26 -20.82 -21.39 -4.19
C LEU A 26 -20.87 -19.87 -4.01
N HIS A 27 -21.50 -19.38 -2.93
CA HIS A 27 -21.59 -17.94 -2.63
C HIS A 27 -20.44 -17.44 -1.76
N GLY A 28 -19.61 -18.32 -1.18
CA GLY A 28 -18.43 -17.91 -0.41
C GLY A 28 -17.30 -17.34 -1.27
N LYS A 29 -17.32 -17.60 -2.59
CA LYS A 29 -16.34 -17.09 -3.54
C LYS A 29 -16.87 -15.84 -4.23
N GLU A 30 -16.35 -14.69 -3.82
CA GLU A 30 -16.78 -13.40 -4.38
C GLU A 30 -15.64 -12.69 -5.10
N GLY A 31 -15.98 -11.98 -6.17
CA GLY A 31 -15.10 -11.01 -6.81
C GLY A 31 -14.01 -11.58 -7.70
N VAL A 32 -13.01 -10.75 -8.00
CA VAL A 32 -11.86 -11.11 -8.85
C VAL A 32 -10.57 -11.00 -8.05
N GLY A 33 -9.77 -12.07 -8.07
CA GLY A 33 -8.43 -12.06 -7.51
C GLY A 33 -7.38 -11.78 -8.57
N ILE A 34 -6.57 -10.73 -8.40
CA ILE A 34 -5.47 -10.41 -9.30
C ILE A 34 -4.16 -10.45 -8.53
N VAL A 35 -3.31 -11.42 -8.86
CA VAL A 35 -1.96 -11.56 -8.30
C VAL A 35 -1.00 -10.83 -9.20
N VAL A 36 -0.36 -9.77 -8.68
CA VAL A 36 0.51 -8.88 -9.45
C VAL A 36 1.94 -8.98 -8.94
N ILE A 37 2.83 -9.47 -9.78
CA ILE A 37 4.27 -9.59 -9.52
C ILE A 37 4.98 -8.61 -10.45
N VAL A 38 5.42 -7.47 -9.90
CA VAL A 38 6.08 -6.43 -10.72
C VAL A 38 7.56 -6.74 -10.92
N SER A 39 8.20 -7.36 -9.92
CA SER A 39 9.60 -7.83 -9.97
C SER A 39 9.73 -9.11 -9.17
N GLU A 40 10.46 -10.11 -9.69
CA GLU A 40 10.72 -11.37 -8.98
C GLU A 40 12.00 -11.34 -8.13
N ARG A 41 12.91 -10.37 -8.38
CA ARG A 41 14.25 -10.39 -7.78
C ARG A 41 14.17 -10.17 -6.27
N GLY A 42 14.51 -11.22 -5.51
CA GLY A 42 14.64 -11.18 -4.05
C GLY A 42 13.36 -11.47 -3.27
N TRP A 43 12.32 -11.99 -3.92
CA TRP A 43 11.09 -12.41 -3.23
C TRP A 43 11.10 -13.90 -2.92
N ASP A 44 10.54 -14.25 -1.77
CA ASP A 44 10.35 -15.64 -1.35
C ASP A 44 9.28 -16.32 -2.23
N VAL A 45 9.70 -17.36 -2.95
CA VAL A 45 8.85 -18.16 -3.83
C VAL A 45 7.73 -18.84 -3.04
N THR A 46 7.97 -19.20 -1.77
CA THR A 46 6.97 -19.82 -0.90
C THR A 46 5.84 -18.86 -0.61
N ARG A 47 6.19 -17.61 -0.27
CA ARG A 47 5.24 -16.50 -0.09
C ARG A 47 4.39 -16.26 -1.33
N LEU A 48 5.02 -16.21 -2.51
CA LEU A 48 4.33 -16.01 -3.79
C LEU A 48 3.33 -17.14 -4.09
N ARG A 49 3.71 -18.40 -3.82
CA ARG A 49 2.81 -19.55 -3.98
C ARG A 49 1.64 -19.49 -3.02
N ALA A 50 1.86 -19.10 -1.77
CA ALA A 50 0.80 -18.97 -0.77
C ALA A 50 -0.25 -17.92 -1.20
N LEU A 51 0.20 -16.74 -1.64
CA LEU A 51 -0.70 -15.69 -2.14
C LEU A 51 -1.50 -16.15 -3.36
N ARG A 52 -0.86 -16.88 -4.28
CA ARG A 52 -1.55 -17.42 -5.47
C ARG A 52 -2.57 -18.50 -5.12
N ALA A 53 -2.21 -19.42 -4.22
CA ALA A 53 -3.12 -20.47 -3.75
C ALA A 53 -4.36 -19.87 -3.08
N ASP A 54 -4.15 -18.88 -2.22
CA ASP A 54 -5.24 -18.16 -1.55
C ASP A 54 -6.15 -17.40 -2.53
N ALA A 55 -5.56 -16.75 -3.53
CA ALA A 55 -6.35 -16.08 -4.58
C ALA A 55 -7.23 -17.06 -5.39
N LEU A 56 -6.73 -18.26 -5.68
CA LEU A 56 -7.49 -19.33 -6.36
C LEU A 56 -8.57 -19.95 -5.48
N GLU A 57 -8.34 -19.98 -4.17
CA GLU A 57 -9.30 -20.50 -3.20
C GLU A 57 -10.47 -19.52 -3.01
N ARG A 58 -10.17 -18.23 -2.80
CA ARG A 58 -11.15 -17.19 -2.45
C ARG A 58 -11.95 -16.66 -3.63
N HIS A 59 -11.38 -16.64 -4.84
CA HIS A 59 -12.01 -15.97 -5.98
C HIS A 59 -12.41 -16.97 -7.07
N PRO A 60 -13.62 -16.85 -7.64
CA PRO A 60 -14.04 -17.68 -8.77
C PRO A 60 -13.19 -17.38 -10.03
N SER A 61 -12.77 -16.13 -10.19
CA SER A 61 -11.89 -15.66 -11.26
C SER A 61 -10.56 -15.19 -10.67
N CYS A 62 -9.47 -15.86 -11.04
CA CYS A 62 -8.13 -15.53 -10.58
C CYS A 62 -7.18 -15.33 -11.76
N PHE A 63 -6.47 -14.19 -11.76
CA PHE A 63 -5.47 -13.85 -12.76
C PHE A 63 -4.11 -13.67 -12.10
N THR A 64 -3.07 -14.24 -12.70
CA THR A 64 -1.69 -14.01 -12.28
C THR A 64 -0.98 -13.18 -13.35
N VAL A 65 -0.41 -12.05 -12.95
CA VAL A 65 0.31 -11.11 -13.79
C VAL A 65 1.76 -11.07 -13.33
N ASN A 66 2.66 -11.65 -14.13
CA ASN A 66 4.09 -11.56 -13.91
C ASN A 66 4.71 -10.60 -14.93
N VAL A 67 4.92 -9.36 -14.51
CA VAL A 67 5.39 -8.28 -15.38
C VAL A 67 6.81 -8.56 -15.89
N SER A 68 7.64 -9.17 -15.05
CA SER A 68 9.02 -9.50 -15.40
C SER A 68 9.12 -10.60 -16.45
N GLU A 69 8.24 -11.60 -16.40
CA GLU A 69 8.16 -12.62 -17.45
C GLU A 69 7.61 -12.06 -18.77
N LEU A 70 6.56 -11.21 -18.69
CA LEU A 70 5.87 -10.69 -19.86
C LEU A 70 6.66 -9.66 -20.66
N LEU A 71 7.53 -8.89 -20.00
CA LEU A 71 8.38 -7.88 -20.66
C LEU A 71 9.76 -8.43 -21.08
N GLY A 72 10.00 -9.73 -20.86
CA GLY A 72 11.29 -10.35 -21.10
C GLY A 72 12.25 -10.19 -19.93
N ARG A 73 12.96 -11.26 -19.60
CA ARG A 73 13.93 -11.32 -18.49
C ARG A 73 15.23 -10.62 -18.90
N ASP A 74 15.20 -9.31 -18.99
CA ASP A 74 16.41 -8.54 -19.29
C ASP A 74 17.39 -8.67 -18.11
N ASN A 75 18.55 -9.30 -18.36
CA ASN A 75 19.67 -9.44 -17.43
C ASN A 75 20.37 -8.10 -17.16
N ARG A 76 19.62 -7.01 -16.96
CA ARG A 76 20.14 -5.66 -16.73
C ARG A 76 20.41 -5.45 -15.25
N SER A 77 21.49 -4.71 -14.98
CA SER A 77 21.95 -4.27 -13.65
C SER A 77 20.89 -3.42 -12.94
N GLU A 78 20.84 -3.49 -11.60
CA GLU A 78 19.84 -2.79 -10.75
C GLU A 78 19.73 -1.27 -11.01
N GLN A 79 20.80 -0.63 -11.48
CA GLN A 79 20.79 0.80 -11.84
C GLN A 79 20.02 1.13 -13.13
N GLN A 80 19.93 0.20 -14.09
CA GLN A 80 19.09 0.36 -15.28
C GLN A 80 17.63 -0.01 -15.02
N ASP A 81 17.37 -0.87 -14.02
CA ASP A 81 16.02 -1.25 -13.60
C ASP A 81 15.20 -0.06 -13.07
N ALA A 82 15.84 0.95 -12.46
CA ALA A 82 15.16 2.15 -12.00
C ALA A 82 14.59 2.99 -13.15
N GLY A 83 15.29 3.07 -14.29
CA GLY A 83 14.84 3.80 -15.49
C GLY A 83 13.67 3.12 -16.23
N ASN A 84 13.53 1.79 -16.11
CA ASN A 84 12.44 1.00 -16.70
C ASN A 84 11.30 0.71 -15.70
N SER A 85 11.41 1.17 -14.44
CA SER A 85 10.40 0.94 -13.39
C SER A 85 9.03 1.47 -13.80
N PHE A 86 8.98 2.68 -14.34
CA PHE A 86 7.73 3.34 -14.72
C PHE A 86 6.99 2.60 -15.84
N ASP A 87 7.70 2.08 -16.85
CA ASP A 87 7.07 1.33 -17.94
C ASP A 87 6.54 -0.03 -17.46
N ARG A 88 7.28 -0.72 -16.58
CA ARG A 88 6.79 -1.95 -15.93
C ARG A 88 5.53 -1.71 -15.12
N VAL A 89 5.53 -0.66 -14.29
CA VAL A 89 4.37 -0.31 -13.45
C VAL A 89 3.18 0.11 -14.31
N ARG A 90 3.39 0.89 -15.37
CA ARG A 90 2.36 1.25 -16.34
C ARG A 90 1.79 0.03 -17.06
N PHE A 91 2.63 -0.93 -17.42
CA PHE A 91 2.20 -2.20 -18.01
C PHE A 91 1.38 -3.03 -17.02
N ALA A 92 1.84 -3.15 -15.77
CA ALA A 92 1.09 -3.80 -14.68
C ALA A 92 -0.30 -3.16 -14.50
N HIS A 93 -0.35 -1.84 -14.44
CA HIS A 93 -1.59 -1.08 -14.34
C HIS A 93 -2.54 -1.38 -15.51
N ARG A 94 -2.05 -1.35 -16.75
CA ARG A 94 -2.87 -1.66 -17.94
C ARG A 94 -3.41 -3.09 -17.92
N LEU A 95 -2.60 -4.05 -17.47
CA LEU A 95 -3.06 -5.43 -17.32
C LEU A 95 -4.12 -5.58 -16.22
N ILE A 96 -3.95 -4.92 -15.09
CA ILE A 96 -4.97 -4.89 -14.03
C ILE A 96 -6.28 -4.35 -14.62
N GLN A 97 -6.25 -3.20 -15.29
CA GLN A 97 -7.44 -2.63 -15.93
C GLN A 97 -8.07 -3.58 -16.96
N ALA A 98 -7.25 -4.22 -17.81
CA ALA A 98 -7.73 -5.19 -18.79
C ALA A 98 -8.42 -6.38 -18.12
N ARG A 99 -7.83 -6.96 -17.06
CA ARG A 99 -8.43 -8.09 -16.33
C ARG A 99 -9.70 -7.73 -15.61
N ILE A 100 -9.81 -6.50 -15.11
CA ILE A 100 -11.05 -6.06 -14.48
C ILE A 100 -12.15 -5.85 -15.56
N LEU A 101 -11.80 -5.34 -16.74
CA LEU A 101 -12.74 -5.19 -17.86
C LEU A 101 -13.20 -6.54 -18.44
N GLU A 102 -12.29 -7.51 -18.55
CA GLU A 102 -12.58 -8.88 -19.01
C GLU A 102 -13.49 -9.66 -18.05
N ALA A 103 -13.60 -9.22 -16.80
CA ALA A 103 -14.39 -9.94 -15.81
C ALA A 103 -15.91 -9.91 -16.10
N GLU A 104 -16.38 -9.14 -17.11
CA GLU A 104 -17.75 -9.02 -17.68
C GLU A 104 -18.89 -8.69 -16.70
N GLN A 105 -18.78 -9.01 -15.42
CA GLN A 105 -19.71 -8.67 -14.35
C GLN A 105 -19.18 -7.46 -13.57
N PRO A 106 -20.06 -6.55 -13.12
CA PRO A 106 -19.68 -5.47 -12.21
C PRO A 106 -19.37 -6.07 -10.83
N TYR A 107 -18.22 -6.72 -10.69
CA TYR A 107 -17.77 -7.20 -9.40
C TYR A 107 -17.54 -6.00 -8.50
N GLU A 108 -18.32 -5.92 -7.41
CA GLU A 108 -18.16 -4.90 -6.37
C GLU A 108 -16.79 -5.01 -5.67
N HIS A 109 -16.11 -6.16 -5.83
CA HIS A 109 -14.94 -6.53 -5.05
C HIS A 109 -13.82 -7.08 -5.96
N VAL A 110 -12.79 -6.27 -6.15
CA VAL A 110 -11.53 -6.70 -6.78
C VAL A 110 -10.46 -6.77 -5.70
N SER A 111 -9.83 -7.93 -5.56
CA SER A 111 -8.74 -8.18 -4.62
C SER A 111 -7.41 -8.22 -5.34
N LEU A 112 -6.48 -7.37 -4.93
CA LEU A 112 -5.12 -7.30 -5.45
C LEU A 112 -4.12 -7.91 -4.46
N TYR A 113 -3.34 -8.87 -4.95
CA TYR A 113 -2.23 -9.50 -4.23
C TYR A 113 -0.94 -8.96 -4.85
N VAL A 114 -0.44 -7.83 -4.33
CA VAL A 114 0.66 -7.09 -4.96
C VAL A 114 1.99 -7.46 -4.35
N THR A 115 2.91 -7.97 -5.16
CA THR A 115 4.32 -8.15 -4.82
C THR A 115 5.18 -7.23 -5.68
N ALA A 116 5.62 -6.12 -5.09
CA ALA A 116 6.38 -5.08 -5.75
C ALA A 116 7.33 -4.39 -4.76
N ARG A 117 8.42 -3.80 -5.27
CA ARG A 117 9.27 -2.90 -4.47
C ARG A 117 8.45 -1.67 -4.07
N HIS A 118 8.75 -1.02 -2.94
CA HIS A 118 7.97 0.13 -2.44
C HIS A 118 7.75 1.23 -3.48
N HIS A 119 8.79 1.58 -4.23
CA HIS A 119 8.72 2.58 -5.29
C HIS A 119 7.75 2.17 -6.41
N ASP A 120 7.83 0.91 -6.86
CA ASP A 120 6.93 0.40 -7.90
C ASP A 120 5.48 0.34 -7.39
N ALA A 121 5.28 -0.05 -6.12
CA ALA A 121 3.97 -0.10 -5.49
C ALA A 121 3.36 1.30 -5.34
N TYR A 122 4.16 2.28 -4.93
CA TYR A 122 3.74 3.68 -4.83
C TYR A 122 3.32 4.23 -6.20
N LEU A 123 4.15 4.03 -7.23
CA LEU A 123 3.80 4.43 -8.60
C LEU A 123 2.54 3.73 -9.11
N LEU A 124 2.36 2.45 -8.79
CA LEU A 124 1.16 1.71 -9.14
C LEU A 124 -0.07 2.31 -8.46
N GLY A 125 0.06 2.68 -7.19
CA GLY A 125 -0.98 3.39 -6.44
C GLY A 125 -1.43 4.68 -7.14
N ASP A 126 -0.48 5.53 -7.54
CA ASP A 126 -0.79 6.79 -8.24
C ASP A 126 -1.57 6.55 -9.54
N LEU A 127 -1.17 5.55 -10.33
CA LEU A 127 -1.88 5.17 -11.55
C LEU A 127 -3.29 4.63 -11.26
N LEU A 128 -3.46 3.86 -10.18
CA LEU A 128 -4.75 3.31 -9.76
C LEU A 128 -5.71 4.38 -9.22
N ARG A 129 -5.27 5.62 -8.95
CA ARG A 129 -6.18 6.68 -8.49
C ARG A 129 -7.30 6.97 -9.49
N ASP A 130 -6.98 6.96 -10.77
CA ASP A 130 -7.93 7.36 -11.83
C ASP A 130 -8.76 6.16 -12.34
N GLN A 131 -8.80 5.06 -11.58
CA GLN A 131 -9.60 3.88 -11.89
C GLN A 131 -11.10 4.12 -11.69
N ARG A 132 -11.92 3.43 -12.48
CA ARG A 132 -13.38 3.54 -12.44
C ARG A 132 -14.04 2.69 -11.34
N HIS A 133 -13.29 1.81 -10.69
CA HIS A 133 -13.83 0.91 -9.66
C HIS A 133 -13.96 1.62 -8.33
N THR A 134 -15.09 1.36 -7.65
CA THR A 134 -15.45 2.01 -6.40
C THR A 134 -14.54 1.63 -5.23
N SER A 135 -13.96 0.42 -5.27
CA SER A 135 -13.09 -0.09 -4.21
C SER A 135 -12.17 -1.21 -4.72
N LEU A 136 -10.89 -1.18 -4.33
CA LEU A 136 -9.97 -2.31 -4.48
C LEU A 136 -9.51 -2.79 -3.11
N ARG A 137 -9.55 -4.09 -2.87
CA ARG A 137 -9.03 -4.72 -1.65
C ARG A 137 -7.55 -5.06 -1.86
N LEU A 138 -6.67 -4.65 -0.97
CA LEU A 138 -5.27 -5.07 -0.96
C LEU A 138 -5.11 -6.25 0.00
N ILE A 139 -4.61 -7.36 -0.52
CA ILE A 139 -4.44 -8.59 0.23
C ILE A 139 -2.97 -8.82 0.52
N ARG A 140 -2.66 -9.16 1.79
CA ARG A 140 -1.30 -9.33 2.29
C ARG A 140 -1.18 -10.64 3.06
N GLN A 141 0.00 -11.24 3.01
CA GLN A 141 0.43 -12.24 3.99
C GLN A 141 0.94 -11.56 5.28
N SER A 142 0.29 -11.89 6.39
CA SER A 142 0.64 -11.45 7.72
C SER A 142 2.03 -11.93 8.13
N HIS A 143 2.69 -11.12 8.97
CA HIS A 143 3.95 -11.51 9.63
C HIS A 143 3.69 -11.97 11.07
N GLU A 144 2.44 -11.91 11.53
CA GLU A 144 2.01 -12.43 12.83
C GLU A 144 1.71 -13.93 12.70
N ASP A 145 2.22 -14.69 13.67
CA ASP A 145 2.02 -16.14 13.71
C ASP A 145 0.51 -16.48 13.81
N GLY A 146 0.03 -17.29 12.87
CA GLY A 146 -1.35 -17.81 12.89
C GLY A 146 -2.41 -16.94 12.20
N VAL A 147 -2.09 -15.73 11.73
CA VAL A 147 -3.05 -14.86 11.03
C VAL A 147 -3.17 -15.21 9.54
N GLY A 148 -2.10 -15.68 8.91
CA GLY A 148 -2.12 -16.13 7.52
C GLY A 148 -2.26 -14.98 6.52
N ILE A 149 -3.20 -15.08 5.58
CA ILE A 149 -3.44 -14.06 4.54
C ILE A 149 -4.69 -13.25 4.90
N PHE A 150 -4.59 -11.93 4.91
CA PHE A 150 -5.64 -11.03 5.35
C PHE A 150 -5.83 -9.84 4.40
N GLU A 151 -6.96 -9.17 4.54
CA GLU A 151 -7.23 -7.91 3.84
C GLU A 151 -6.53 -6.76 4.58
N ALA A 152 -5.48 -6.20 3.98
CA ALA A 152 -4.67 -5.16 4.62
C ALA A 152 -5.35 -3.79 4.58
N LEU A 153 -5.94 -3.39 3.45
CA LEU A 153 -6.70 -2.14 3.32
C LEU A 153 -7.56 -2.13 2.06
N ARG A 154 -8.56 -1.24 2.02
CA ARG A 154 -9.33 -0.94 0.80
C ARG A 154 -8.94 0.42 0.21
N LEU A 155 -8.58 0.44 -1.06
CA LEU A 155 -8.47 1.67 -1.84
C LEU A 155 -9.87 2.13 -2.23
N HIS A 156 -10.41 3.07 -1.47
CA HIS A 156 -11.72 3.66 -1.72
C HIS A 156 -11.72 5.16 -1.36
N SER A 157 -12.73 5.89 -1.83
CA SER A 157 -12.87 7.34 -1.55
C SER A 157 -12.96 7.69 -0.07
N GLY A 158 -13.38 6.76 0.80
CA GLY A 158 -13.37 6.95 2.24
C GLY A 158 -12.00 7.23 2.85
N LEU A 159 -10.89 6.88 2.17
CA LEU A 159 -9.53 7.12 2.67
C LEU A 159 -9.13 8.60 2.67
N THR A 160 -9.85 9.46 1.93
CA THR A 160 -9.59 10.90 1.92
C THR A 160 -10.34 11.65 3.02
N ARG A 161 -11.21 10.97 3.78
CA ARG A 161 -11.97 11.57 4.88
C ARG A 161 -11.05 11.91 6.04
N GLN A 162 -11.45 12.92 6.82
CA GLN A 162 -10.80 13.20 8.09
C GLN A 162 -10.92 11.98 9.02
N PRO A 163 -9.86 11.65 9.79
CA PRO A 163 -9.91 10.61 10.80
C PRO A 163 -11.04 10.86 11.80
N ASP A 164 -11.81 9.82 12.10
CA ASP A 164 -12.87 9.88 13.10
C ASP A 164 -12.35 9.49 14.50
N VAL A 165 -13.23 9.55 15.51
CA VAL A 165 -12.90 9.20 16.90
C VAL A 165 -12.41 7.75 17.03
N GLN A 166 -12.94 6.85 16.20
CA GLN A 166 -12.56 5.44 16.22
C GLN A 166 -11.17 5.25 15.60
N ASP A 167 -10.82 6.00 14.56
CA ASP A 167 -9.46 6.01 14.00
C ASP A 167 -8.44 6.49 15.02
N VAL A 168 -8.72 7.64 15.65
CA VAL A 168 -7.85 8.22 16.67
C VAL A 168 -7.64 7.23 17.82
N ARG A 169 -8.72 6.60 18.30
CA ARG A 169 -8.65 5.56 19.33
C ARG A 169 -7.79 4.37 18.89
N THR A 170 -7.99 3.88 17.66
CA THR A 170 -7.23 2.77 17.09
C THR A 170 -5.74 3.09 16.98
N LEU A 171 -5.41 4.34 16.68
CA LEU A 171 -4.03 4.78 16.47
C LEU A 171 -3.26 5.08 17.76
N ARG A 172 -3.92 5.27 18.91
CA ARG A 172 -3.25 5.50 20.21
C ARG A 172 -2.30 4.36 20.60
N GLU A 173 -2.62 3.13 20.20
CA GLU A 173 -1.79 1.95 20.47
C GLU A 173 -0.67 1.76 19.43
N VAL A 174 -0.77 2.44 18.28
CA VAL A 174 0.11 2.25 17.12
C VAL A 174 1.15 3.35 17.01
N LEU A 175 0.78 4.61 17.28
CA LEU A 175 1.65 5.76 17.15
C LEU A 175 2.42 6.04 18.44
N VAL A 176 3.65 6.54 18.29
CA VAL A 176 4.48 6.97 19.43
C VAL A 176 3.85 8.17 20.14
N ARG A 177 3.37 9.13 19.35
CA ARG A 177 2.71 10.35 19.82
C ARG A 177 1.21 10.16 19.89
N ASP A 178 0.56 10.86 20.83
CA ASP A 178 -0.88 10.78 20.96
C ASP A 178 -1.56 11.43 19.73
N PRO A 179 -2.35 10.67 18.95
CA PRO A 179 -2.98 11.20 17.74
C PRO A 179 -4.00 12.31 17.97
N GLU A 180 -4.57 12.41 19.17
CA GLU A 180 -5.59 13.39 19.53
C GLU A 180 -4.99 14.69 20.04
N THR A 181 -4.00 14.59 20.94
CA THR A 181 -3.50 15.76 21.67
C THR A 181 -2.19 16.32 21.11
N GLU A 182 -1.32 15.46 20.57
CA GLU A 182 0.01 15.85 20.12
C GLU A 182 0.14 15.96 18.61
N GLY A 183 -0.54 15.07 17.87
CA GLY A 183 -0.44 15.02 16.42
C GLY A 183 0.90 14.45 15.89
N PRO A 184 1.12 14.48 14.57
CA PRO A 184 2.41 14.14 13.98
C PRO A 184 3.47 15.19 14.31
N GLU A 185 4.73 14.76 14.36
CA GLU A 185 5.84 15.62 14.71
C GLU A 185 6.33 16.43 13.50
N TRP A 186 6.40 17.75 13.65
CA TRP A 186 6.97 18.63 12.63
C TRP A 186 8.42 18.98 12.93
N HIS A 187 9.30 18.73 11.96
CA HIS A 187 10.71 19.13 11.96
C HIS A 187 10.92 20.25 10.95
N ALA A 188 11.11 21.48 11.42
CA ALA A 188 11.51 22.59 10.55
C ALA A 188 13.01 22.50 10.21
N PHE A 189 13.38 22.71 8.96
CA PHE A 189 14.78 22.77 8.55
C PHE A 189 15.23 24.22 8.40
N THR A 190 16.31 24.58 9.08
CA THR A 190 16.96 25.90 8.95
C THR A 190 17.97 25.84 7.81
N GLY A 191 17.68 26.50 6.70
CA GLY A 191 18.56 26.63 5.55
C GLY A 191 18.33 27.95 4.81
N PRO A 192 19.23 28.38 3.91
CA PRO A 192 19.03 29.56 3.09
C PRO A 192 17.79 29.35 2.21
N ASP A 193 16.68 29.96 2.63
CA ASP A 193 15.29 29.79 2.20
C ASP A 193 15.02 29.94 0.69
N ALA A 194 16.01 30.38 -0.10
CA ALA A 194 15.83 30.74 -1.50
C ALA A 194 15.61 29.56 -2.47
N GLY A 195 15.77 28.30 -2.01
CA GLY A 195 15.72 27.11 -2.88
C GLY A 195 14.84 25.94 -2.40
N ALA A 196 14.28 25.98 -1.19
CA ALA A 196 13.50 24.87 -0.63
C ALA A 196 12.11 24.81 -1.28
N ARG A 197 11.88 23.79 -2.13
CA ARG A 197 10.61 23.61 -2.88
C ARG A 197 9.84 22.35 -2.49
N ARG A 198 10.27 21.69 -1.41
CA ARG A 198 9.70 20.39 -1.01
C ARG A 198 9.34 20.30 0.46
N MET A 199 8.48 19.35 0.78
CA MET A 199 8.15 18.92 2.15
C MET A 199 8.34 17.40 2.27
N ALA A 200 8.90 16.92 3.37
CA ALA A 200 9.04 15.48 3.58
C ALA A 200 7.90 14.91 4.42
N LEU A 201 7.44 13.72 4.05
CA LEU A 201 6.59 12.84 4.86
C LEU A 201 7.44 11.64 5.24
N ILE A 202 7.60 11.40 6.53
CA ILE A 202 8.40 10.29 7.04
C ILE A 202 7.48 9.41 7.88
N LEU A 203 7.25 8.19 7.41
CA LEU A 203 6.45 7.17 8.08
C LEU A 203 7.36 5.98 8.42
N PRO A 204 8.13 6.07 9.53
CA PRO A 204 8.94 4.96 9.99
C PRO A 204 8.05 3.97 10.74
N MET A 205 8.02 2.74 10.24
CA MET A 205 7.28 1.62 10.77
C MET A 205 8.28 0.64 11.41
N ALA A 206 8.25 0.56 12.73
CA ALA A 206 9.23 -0.20 13.49
C ALA A 206 9.34 -1.65 12.99
N GLY A 207 10.57 -2.09 12.68
CA GLY A 207 10.88 -3.49 12.37
C GLY A 207 11.46 -3.76 10.97
N HIS A 208 11.46 -2.79 10.05
CA HIS A 208 11.90 -3.05 8.67
C HIS A 208 13.28 -2.48 8.34
N LEU A 209 13.57 -1.24 8.75
CA LEU A 209 14.88 -0.62 8.52
C LEU A 209 15.33 0.15 9.77
N ALA A 210 16.49 -0.23 10.32
CA ALA A 210 17.05 0.45 11.49
C ALA A 210 17.49 1.88 11.13
N GLY A 211 17.04 2.85 11.91
CA GLY A 211 17.41 4.26 11.73
C GLY A 211 16.72 4.95 10.55
N THR A 212 15.60 4.42 10.03
CA THR A 212 14.85 5.02 8.91
C THR A 212 14.53 6.48 9.18
N ARG A 213 14.09 6.80 10.41
CA ARG A 213 13.72 8.16 10.83
C ARG A 213 14.89 9.14 10.69
N GLU A 214 16.03 8.82 11.29
CA GLU A 214 17.21 9.69 11.33
C GLU A 214 17.79 9.87 9.92
N LYS A 215 17.89 8.79 9.16
CA LYS A 215 18.41 8.80 7.79
C LYS A 215 17.49 9.56 6.84
N ALA A 216 16.18 9.38 6.95
CA ALA A 216 15.20 10.11 6.13
C ALA A 216 15.19 11.61 6.46
N LEU A 217 15.30 11.98 7.75
CA LEU A 217 15.44 13.38 8.16
C LEU A 217 16.70 14.02 7.57
N ALA A 218 17.84 13.33 7.63
CA ALA A 218 19.08 13.79 7.03
C ALA A 218 18.96 13.95 5.50
N ALA A 219 18.39 12.95 4.81
CA ALA A 219 18.16 12.99 3.37
C ALA A 219 17.26 14.16 2.93
N ALA A 220 16.16 14.38 3.66
CA ALA A 220 15.22 15.45 3.38
C ALA A 220 15.82 16.85 3.61
N ARG A 221 16.61 17.00 4.68
CA ARG A 221 17.28 18.27 5.02
C ARG A 221 18.39 18.62 4.04
N ASP A 222 19.24 17.64 3.74
CA ASP A 222 20.49 17.89 2.99
C ASP A 222 20.30 17.76 1.48
N GLY A 223 19.14 17.25 1.03
CA GLY A 223 18.86 17.00 -0.39
C GLY A 223 19.76 15.92 -1.01
N ARG A 224 20.42 15.12 -0.17
CA ARG A 224 21.33 14.01 -0.53
C ARG A 224 21.45 13.02 0.61
N HIS A 225 21.64 11.75 0.28
CA HIS A 225 22.00 10.70 1.23
C HIS A 225 22.55 9.49 0.46
N ASP A 226 23.49 8.74 1.05
CA ASP A 226 24.13 7.62 0.35
C ASP A 226 23.18 6.43 0.14
N GLU A 227 22.28 6.24 1.11
CA GLU A 227 21.29 5.15 1.15
C GLU A 227 19.93 5.52 0.52
N TYR A 228 19.73 6.73 0.02
CA TYR A 228 18.48 7.12 -0.64
C TYR A 228 18.73 7.64 -2.05
N VAL A 229 17.83 7.30 -2.99
CA VAL A 229 17.86 7.86 -4.34
C VAL A 229 16.79 8.94 -4.44
N LEU A 230 17.18 10.19 -4.25
CA LEU A 230 16.26 11.32 -4.26
C LEU A 230 15.81 11.65 -5.70
N PRO A 231 14.50 11.83 -5.94
CA PRO A 231 13.99 12.20 -7.25
C PRO A 231 14.22 13.69 -7.53
N GLY A 232 14.57 14.01 -8.78
CA GLY A 232 14.85 15.37 -9.23
C GLY A 232 16.22 15.49 -9.90
N ASN A 233 16.61 16.71 -10.26
CA ASN A 233 17.92 16.98 -10.85
C ASN A 233 18.99 17.07 -9.74
N PRO A 234 20.02 16.20 -9.72
CA PRO A 234 21.09 16.25 -8.72
C PRO A 234 21.81 17.60 -8.67
N ALA A 235 21.86 18.32 -9.79
CA ALA A 235 22.48 19.64 -9.88
C ALA A 235 21.66 20.75 -9.20
N ALA A 236 20.34 20.55 -9.04
CA ALA A 236 19.44 21.55 -8.48
C ALA A 236 19.42 21.59 -6.94
N ARG A 237 20.08 20.63 -6.25
CA ARG A 237 20.13 20.50 -4.77
C ARG A 237 18.79 20.83 -4.10
N GLU A 238 17.73 20.21 -4.61
CA GLU A 238 16.41 20.34 -4.00
C GLU A 238 16.46 19.78 -2.58
N HIS A 239 15.90 20.52 -1.63
CA HIS A 239 15.80 20.12 -0.23
C HIS A 239 14.42 20.49 0.32
N CYS A 240 14.07 19.88 1.44
CA CYS A 240 12.80 20.12 2.09
C CYS A 240 12.85 21.37 2.99
N VAL A 241 11.72 22.05 3.13
CA VAL A 241 11.48 23.10 4.13
C VAL A 241 11.34 22.52 5.54
N GLY A 242 10.97 21.25 5.62
CA GLY A 242 10.73 20.52 6.85
C GLY A 242 10.19 19.12 6.56
N ALA A 243 9.99 18.35 7.63
CA ALA A 243 9.48 17.00 7.59
C ALA A 243 8.34 16.80 8.57
N LEU A 244 7.28 16.11 8.13
CA LEU A 244 6.20 15.62 8.95
C LEU A 244 6.43 14.15 9.26
N VAL A 245 6.59 13.81 10.54
CA VAL A 245 6.98 12.47 11.00
C VAL A 245 5.82 11.78 11.72
N PHE A 246 5.47 10.59 11.23
CA PHE A 246 4.42 9.72 11.76
C PHE A 246 5.05 8.45 12.37
N ALA A 247 5.75 8.58 13.49
CA ALA A 247 6.46 7.44 14.07
C ALA A 247 5.51 6.42 14.70
N THR A 248 5.65 5.14 14.33
CA THR A 248 4.95 4.04 15.00
C THR A 248 5.75 3.55 16.20
N ARG A 249 5.07 2.97 17.18
CA ARG A 249 5.71 2.29 18.33
C ARG A 249 6.52 1.10 17.86
N SER A 250 7.44 0.66 18.71
CA SER A 250 8.20 -0.58 18.51
C SER A 250 7.27 -1.79 18.46
N GLY A 251 7.39 -2.60 17.42
CA GLY A 251 6.50 -3.72 17.14
C GLY A 251 5.84 -3.58 15.77
N ASN A 252 5.29 -4.68 15.26
CA ASN A 252 4.54 -4.63 14.01
C ASN A 252 3.23 -3.86 14.21
N ILE A 253 2.80 -3.11 13.18
CA ILE A 253 1.42 -2.62 13.15
C ILE A 253 0.51 -3.85 13.11
N PRO A 254 -0.50 -3.93 14.00
CA PRO A 254 -1.41 -5.07 14.03
C PRO A 254 -1.98 -5.35 12.65
N ASP A 255 -1.93 -6.61 12.21
CA ASP A 255 -2.38 -7.05 10.89
C ASP A 255 -3.93 -7.07 10.80
N ARG A 256 -4.51 -5.88 10.89
CA ARG A 256 -5.95 -5.59 10.84
C ARG A 256 -6.20 -4.42 9.91
N ARG A 257 -7.18 -4.59 9.03
CA ARG A 257 -7.59 -3.60 8.02
C ARG A 257 -7.88 -2.23 8.62
N GLU A 258 -8.63 -2.21 9.72
CA GLU A 258 -9.10 -0.99 10.37
C GLU A 258 -7.93 -0.12 10.85
N VAL A 259 -6.82 -0.76 11.25
CA VAL A 259 -5.60 -0.06 11.70
C VAL A 259 -4.88 0.60 10.53
N TYR A 260 -4.73 -0.12 9.41
CA TYR A 260 -4.06 0.38 8.22
C TYR A 260 -4.85 1.53 7.60
N GLU A 261 -6.18 1.39 7.48
CA GLU A 261 -7.04 2.44 6.95
C GLU A 261 -7.08 3.67 7.86
N ALA A 262 -7.11 3.50 9.19
CA ALA A 262 -7.00 4.61 10.13
C ALA A 262 -5.67 5.36 9.97
N LEU A 263 -4.55 4.62 9.87
CA LEU A 263 -3.23 5.21 9.69
C LEU A 263 -3.14 6.00 8.37
N ILE A 264 -3.63 5.43 7.28
CA ILE A 264 -3.59 6.08 5.97
C ILE A 264 -4.46 7.35 5.96
N ARG A 265 -5.67 7.31 6.53
CA ARG A 265 -6.53 8.50 6.70
C ARG A 265 -5.82 9.57 7.52
N TYR A 266 -5.20 9.18 8.63
CA TYR A 266 -4.47 10.07 9.52
C TYR A 266 -3.28 10.76 8.81
N VAL A 267 -2.47 9.97 8.12
CA VAL A 267 -1.33 10.47 7.34
C VAL A 267 -1.79 11.43 6.24
N HIS A 268 -2.79 11.05 5.45
CA HIS A 268 -3.34 11.87 4.38
C HIS A 268 -3.91 13.21 4.90
N HIS A 269 -4.70 13.17 5.98
CA HIS A 269 -5.30 14.35 6.58
C HIS A 269 -4.25 15.36 7.04
N HIS A 270 -3.29 14.92 7.86
CA HIS A 270 -2.26 15.83 8.38
C HIS A 270 -1.27 16.29 7.31
N TRP A 271 -0.98 15.46 6.31
CA TRP A 271 -0.22 15.88 5.14
C TRP A 271 -0.92 17.04 4.41
N HIS A 272 -2.21 16.92 4.13
CA HIS A 272 -2.97 17.94 3.43
C HIS A 272 -3.08 19.24 4.23
N LEU A 273 -3.33 19.14 5.55
CA LEU A 273 -3.33 20.29 6.44
C LEU A 273 -1.99 21.02 6.39
N LYS A 274 -0.88 20.29 6.51
CA LYS A 274 0.46 20.90 6.52
C LYS A 274 0.85 21.50 5.18
N MET A 275 0.53 20.83 4.07
CA MET A 275 0.74 21.38 2.72
C MET A 275 -0.01 22.70 2.51
N THR A 276 -1.24 22.79 3.01
CA THR A 276 -2.07 24.00 2.92
C THR A 276 -1.49 25.13 3.78
N GLU A 277 -1.08 24.83 5.02
CA GLU A 277 -0.39 25.77 5.91
C GLU A 277 0.88 26.32 5.25
N MET A 278 1.70 25.44 4.68
CA MET A 278 2.96 25.84 4.03
C MET A 278 2.74 26.64 2.75
N LEU A 279 1.72 26.30 1.95
CA LEU A 279 1.35 27.09 0.77
C LEU A 279 0.95 28.51 1.15
N ALA A 280 0.15 28.67 2.22
CA ALA A 280 -0.24 29.98 2.72
C ALA A 280 0.96 30.79 3.25
N ALA A 281 1.92 30.12 3.91
CA ALA A 281 3.10 30.79 4.47
C ALA A 281 4.17 31.16 3.43
N LYS A 282 4.41 30.31 2.43
CA LYS A 282 5.51 30.46 1.45
C LYS A 282 5.06 30.98 0.08
N GLY A 283 3.75 31.03 -0.19
CA GLY A 283 3.19 31.53 -1.45
C GLY A 283 3.52 30.69 -2.70
N THR A 284 4.12 29.50 -2.53
CA THR A 284 4.53 28.61 -3.62
C THR A 284 4.06 27.18 -3.35
N ALA A 285 3.65 26.49 -4.42
CA ALA A 285 3.26 25.09 -4.32
C ALA A 285 4.49 24.22 -4.06
N LEU A 286 4.50 23.52 -2.93
CA LEU A 286 5.54 22.54 -2.59
C LEU A 286 5.21 21.19 -3.23
N ARG A 287 6.25 20.43 -3.60
CA ARG A 287 6.12 18.99 -3.86
C ARG A 287 6.57 18.18 -2.65
N GLY A 288 6.10 16.96 -2.51
CA GLY A 288 6.44 16.09 -1.40
C GLY A 288 7.54 15.08 -1.72
N TRP A 289 8.27 14.68 -0.69
CA TRP A 289 9.05 13.44 -0.66
C TRP A 289 8.47 12.51 0.40
N VAL A 290 8.22 11.26 0.03
CA VAL A 290 7.69 10.26 0.95
C VAL A 290 8.77 9.24 1.28
N PHE A 291 9.04 9.07 2.57
CA PHE A 291 9.97 8.10 3.11
C PHE A 291 9.20 7.12 3.98
N THR A 292 9.24 5.83 3.66
CA THR A 292 8.62 4.79 4.48
C THR A 292 9.34 3.47 4.30
N ASP A 293 9.42 2.71 5.39
CA ASP A 293 9.83 1.31 5.45
C ASP A 293 8.64 0.39 5.77
N GLY A 294 7.41 0.92 5.69
CA GLY A 294 6.17 0.18 5.86
C GLY A 294 5.95 -0.88 4.78
N PRO A 295 4.90 -1.68 4.88
CA PRO A 295 4.62 -2.73 3.91
C PRO A 295 4.18 -2.18 2.55
N THR A 296 4.26 -3.02 1.52
CA THR A 296 3.94 -2.69 0.12
C THR A 296 2.55 -2.06 -0.02
N GLU A 297 1.58 -2.52 0.74
CA GLU A 297 0.20 -2.04 0.73
C GLU A 297 0.10 -0.60 1.22
N ILE A 298 0.87 -0.23 2.25
CA ILE A 298 0.95 1.16 2.73
C ILE A 298 1.61 2.05 1.67
N ALA A 299 2.72 1.61 1.06
CA ALA A 299 3.36 2.37 -0.02
C ALA A 299 2.42 2.59 -1.21
N LEU A 300 1.65 1.57 -1.59
CA LEU A 300 0.64 1.66 -2.65
C LEU A 300 -0.49 2.62 -2.28
N ALA A 301 -1.04 2.53 -1.07
CA ALA A 301 -2.09 3.43 -0.60
C ALA A 301 -1.63 4.89 -0.53
N LEU A 302 -0.39 5.14 -0.08
CA LEU A 302 0.21 6.47 -0.10
C LEU A 302 0.38 6.99 -1.53
N GLY A 303 0.78 6.14 -2.47
CA GLY A 303 0.84 6.50 -3.90
C GLY A 303 -0.52 6.90 -4.46
N HIS A 304 -1.55 6.12 -4.14
CA HIS A 304 -2.93 6.39 -4.55
C HIS A 304 -3.45 7.76 -4.08
N LEU A 305 -3.11 8.14 -2.86
CA LEU A 305 -3.59 9.39 -2.27
C LEU A 305 -2.69 10.59 -2.56
N LEU A 306 -1.36 10.40 -2.59
CA LEU A 306 -0.38 11.48 -2.58
C LEU A 306 0.40 11.64 -3.89
N GLY A 307 0.34 10.68 -4.83
CA GLY A 307 1.23 10.60 -5.99
C GLY A 307 1.23 11.82 -6.93
N ARG A 308 0.14 12.60 -6.99
CA ARG A 308 0.10 13.87 -7.73
C ARG A 308 0.99 14.96 -7.14
N GLN A 309 1.21 14.90 -5.84
CA GLN A 309 1.85 15.96 -5.07
C GLN A 309 3.20 15.54 -4.51
N SER A 310 3.51 14.24 -4.46
CA SER A 310 4.75 13.73 -3.89
C SER A 310 5.35 12.59 -4.68
N ASP A 311 6.63 12.35 -4.42
CA ASP A 311 7.40 11.24 -4.99
C ASP A 311 7.89 10.37 -3.82
N LEU A 312 7.78 9.03 -3.93
CA LEU A 312 8.43 8.14 -2.97
C LEU A 312 9.95 8.18 -3.18
N VAL A 313 10.70 8.32 -2.10
CA VAL A 313 12.16 8.25 -2.10
C VAL A 313 12.59 6.80 -1.83
N PRO A 314 13.06 6.05 -2.84
CA PRO A 314 13.49 4.69 -2.65
C PRO A 314 14.79 4.60 -1.85
N TRP A 315 14.84 3.56 -1.01
CA TRP A 315 16.05 3.12 -0.33
C TRP A 315 16.98 2.39 -1.32
N ARG A 316 18.25 2.78 -1.36
CA ARG A 316 19.33 2.09 -2.07
C ARG A 316 19.89 1.02 -1.13
N ARG A 317 19.76 -0.27 -1.50
CA ARG A 317 20.52 -1.32 -0.80
C ARG A 317 22.02 -1.02 -0.95
N PRO A 318 22.83 -1.10 0.13
CA PRO A 318 24.27 -1.04 -0.02
C PRO A 318 24.70 -2.18 -0.95
N THR A 319 25.37 -1.84 -2.04
CA THR A 319 26.09 -2.82 -2.85
C THR A 319 27.20 -3.35 -1.94
N GLY A 320 27.06 -4.59 -1.47
CA GLY A 320 28.07 -5.22 -0.62
C GLY A 320 29.44 -5.12 -1.29
N GLY A 321 30.40 -4.55 -0.58
CA GLY A 321 31.83 -4.76 -0.81
C GLY A 321 32.31 -5.99 -0.08
#